data_AF-A0A315W013-F1
#
_entry.id   AF-A0A315W013-F1
#
_cell.length_a   1.000
_cell.length_b   1.000
_cell.length_c   1.000
_cell.angle_alpha   90.00
_cell.angle_beta   90.00
_cell.angle_gamma   90.00
#
_symmetry.space_group_name_H-M   'P 1'
#
loop_
_entity.id
_entity.type
_entity.pdbx_description
1 polymer ?
#
loop_
_entity_poly.entity_id
_entity_poly.type
_entity_poly.pdbx_seq_one_letter_code
_entity_poly.pdbx_strand_id
1 'polypeptide(L)'
;MQILTPQVFWAQRHGEIFLRVELSDASDVDISLQGHNTLQFRAQGHGAKGDNQYEFSLEFLEPIHQKSTQRQVDIKIRKRVERWWERLTLREKKPLFLAPDFDRWLDESDAEMELQAKARTRRTTLREKRGKI
;
A
#
# COMPACT_ATOMS: atom_id res chain seq x y z
N MET A 1 -18.07 13.32 18.19
CA MET A 1 -17.13 12.96 17.12
C MET A 1 -17.68 11.73 16.43
N GLN A 2 -17.80 11.74 15.10
CA GLN A 2 -18.25 10.58 14.32
C GLN A 2 -17.04 9.82 13.78
N ILE A 3 -17.17 8.50 13.63
CA ILE A 3 -16.18 7.69 12.92
C ILE A 3 -16.58 7.66 11.45
N LEU A 4 -15.68 8.11 10.59
CA LEU A 4 -15.90 8.22 9.15
C LEU A 4 -14.89 7.37 8.38
N THR A 5 -15.19 7.07 7.13
CA THR A 5 -14.26 6.37 6.24
C THR A 5 -13.55 7.37 5.33
N PRO A 6 -12.20 7.43 5.35
CA PRO A 6 -11.46 8.34 4.49
C PRO A 6 -11.44 7.80 3.06
N GLN A 7 -11.17 8.68 2.09
CA GLN A 7 -10.83 8.23 0.73
C GLN A 7 -9.43 7.58 0.78
N VAL A 8 -9.27 6.46 0.08
CA VAL A 8 -8.01 5.73 0.00
C VAL A 8 -7.67 5.48 -1.47
N PHE A 9 -6.45 5.85 -1.85
CA PHE A 9 -5.91 5.61 -3.19
C PHE A 9 -4.96 4.41 -3.15
N TRP A 10 -4.95 3.58 -4.18
CA TRP A 10 -4.07 2.41 -4.25
C TRP A 10 -3.39 2.21 -5.60
N ALA A 11 -2.20 1.64 -5.54
CA ALA A 11 -1.46 1.11 -6.69
C ALA A 11 -0.68 -0.15 -6.27
N GLN A 12 -0.20 -0.93 -7.24
CA GLN A 12 0.58 -2.13 -6.95
C GLN A 12 1.81 -2.28 -7.86
N ARG A 13 2.71 -3.14 -7.41
CA ARG A 13 3.77 -3.79 -8.18
C ARG A 13 3.72 -5.29 -7.87
N HIS A 14 4.62 -6.06 -8.48
CA HIS A 14 4.73 -7.50 -8.24
C HIS A 14 4.93 -7.86 -6.76
N GLY A 15 5.76 -7.13 -6.02
CA GLY A 15 6.02 -7.43 -4.60
C GLY A 15 5.29 -6.52 -3.59
N GLU A 16 4.68 -5.42 -4.05
CA GLU A 16 4.32 -4.31 -3.18
C GLU A 16 2.95 -3.74 -3.52
N ILE A 17 2.24 -3.27 -2.49
CA ILE A 17 0.99 -2.52 -2.59
C ILE A 17 1.22 -1.18 -1.90
N PHE A 18 0.71 -0.11 -2.50
CA PHE A 18 0.76 1.23 -1.97
C PHE A 18 -0.66 1.67 -1.67
N LEU A 19 -0.88 2.17 -0.45
CA LEU A 19 -2.10 2.85 -0.07
C LEU A 19 -1.75 4.27 0.35
N ARG A 20 -2.49 5.24 -0.17
CA ARG A 20 -2.43 6.64 0.25
C ARG A 20 -3.79 7.00 0.83
N VAL A 21 -3.81 7.31 2.12
CA VAL A 21 -5.03 7.73 2.83
C VAL A 21 -5.15 9.25 2.70
N GLU A 22 -6.28 9.72 2.21
CA GLU A 22 -6.52 11.16 1.98
C GLU A 22 -6.93 11.84 3.28
N LEU A 23 -5.93 12.14 4.12
CA LEU A 23 -6.06 12.84 5.39
C LEU A 23 -4.89 13.80 5.59
N SER A 24 -5.19 15.02 6.01
CA SER A 24 -4.23 16.02 6.47
C SER A 24 -4.18 16.08 8.00
N ASP A 25 -3.07 16.58 8.55
CA ASP A 25 -2.88 16.76 10.00
C ASP A 25 -3.17 15.48 10.81
N ALA A 26 -2.80 14.33 10.22
CA ALA A 26 -3.08 13.03 10.80
C ALA A 26 -2.32 12.83 12.13
N SER A 27 -3.06 12.47 13.16
CA SER A 27 -2.56 12.17 14.50
C SER A 27 -3.18 10.88 15.02
N ASP A 28 -2.58 10.29 16.05
CA ASP A 28 -3.03 9.02 16.64
C ASP A 28 -3.22 7.91 15.60
N VAL A 29 -2.29 7.84 14.64
CA VAL A 29 -2.34 6.86 13.56
C VAL A 29 -2.05 5.46 14.11
N ASP A 30 -3.09 4.64 14.20
CA ASP A 30 -3.00 3.22 14.43
C ASP A 30 -3.18 2.47 13.11
N ILE A 31 -2.21 1.65 12.79
CA ILE A 31 -2.31 0.74 11.67
C ILE A 31 -2.01 -0.64 12.24
N SER A 32 -2.97 -1.56 12.17
CA SER A 32 -2.80 -2.95 12.60
C SER A 32 -3.08 -3.94 11.45
N LEU A 33 -2.47 -5.13 11.53
CA LEU A 33 -2.75 -6.22 10.60
C LEU A 33 -3.55 -7.26 11.36
N GLN A 34 -4.75 -7.58 10.87
CA GLN A 34 -5.57 -8.65 11.42
C GLN A 34 -5.41 -9.90 10.55
N GLY A 35 -4.99 -11.00 11.18
CA GLY A 35 -4.70 -12.26 10.49
C GLY A 35 -3.54 -12.11 9.50
N HIS A 36 -3.75 -12.61 8.28
CA HIS A 36 -2.71 -12.63 7.24
C HIS A 36 -2.98 -11.70 6.05
N ASN A 37 -4.18 -11.13 5.91
CA ASN A 37 -4.59 -10.40 4.72
C ASN A 37 -5.49 -9.17 5.00
N THR A 38 -5.76 -8.80 6.26
CA THR A 38 -6.63 -7.66 6.55
C THR A 38 -5.84 -6.52 7.19
N LEU A 39 -5.89 -5.34 6.59
CA LEU A 39 -5.37 -4.11 7.16
C LEU A 39 -6.49 -3.37 7.90
N GLN A 40 -6.21 -2.96 9.14
CA GLN A 40 -7.02 -1.98 9.86
C GLN A 40 -6.23 -0.68 9.96
N PHE A 41 -6.90 0.42 9.69
CA PHE A 41 -6.36 1.77 9.83
C PHE A 41 -7.32 2.62 10.66
N ARG A 42 -6.77 3.39 11.58
CA ARG A 42 -7.47 4.39 12.37
C ARG A 42 -6.58 5.61 12.58
N ALA A 43 -7.13 6.81 12.45
CA ALA A 43 -6.44 8.05 12.76
C ALA A 43 -7.43 9.17 13.10
N GLN A 44 -6.97 10.20 13.80
CA GLN A 44 -7.61 11.51 13.83
C GLN A 44 -7.01 12.37 12.72
N GLY A 45 -7.80 13.21 12.08
CA GLY A 45 -7.26 14.17 11.11
C GLY A 45 -8.35 14.89 10.34
N HIS A 46 -7.92 15.70 9.37
CA HIS A 46 -8.80 16.47 8.49
C HIS A 46 -9.00 15.74 7.17
N GLY A 47 -10.22 15.27 6.91
CA GLY A 47 -10.58 14.63 5.64
C GLY A 47 -11.67 15.41 4.89
N ALA A 48 -12.30 14.78 3.90
CA ALA A 48 -13.37 15.39 3.08
C ALA A 48 -14.60 15.86 3.88
N LYS A 49 -14.72 15.47 5.15
CA LYS A 49 -15.81 15.83 6.06
C LYS A 49 -15.31 16.63 7.27
N GLY A 50 -14.13 17.24 7.17
CA GLY A 50 -13.49 18.01 8.24
C GLY A 50 -12.79 17.14 9.29
N ASP A 51 -12.52 17.73 10.45
CA ASP A 51 -11.78 17.10 11.55
C ASP A 51 -12.61 16.03 12.26
N ASN A 52 -12.24 14.77 12.06
CA ASN A 52 -12.92 13.62 12.64
C ASN A 52 -11.97 12.46 12.89
N GLN A 53 -12.50 11.42 13.54
CA GLN A 53 -11.87 10.12 13.54
C GLN A 53 -12.17 9.41 12.21
N TYR A 54 -11.13 8.88 11.59
CA TYR A 54 -11.21 8.16 10.34
C TYR A 54 -10.74 6.71 10.51
N GLU A 55 -11.51 5.76 9.98
CA GLU A 55 -11.22 4.33 10.07
C GLU A 55 -11.63 3.58 8.80
N PHE A 56 -10.84 2.57 8.43
CA PHE A 56 -11.22 1.59 7.42
C PHE A 56 -10.59 0.23 7.67
N SER A 57 -11.26 -0.80 7.14
CA SER A 57 -10.79 -2.17 7.07
C SER A 57 -10.65 -2.56 5.60
N LEU A 58 -9.51 -3.14 5.22
CA LEU A 58 -9.26 -3.60 3.85
C LEU A 58 -8.74 -5.04 3.84
N GLU A 59 -9.56 -5.95 3.30
CA GLU A 59 -9.23 -7.36 3.12
C GLU A 59 -8.62 -7.59 1.73
N PHE A 60 -7.34 -7.94 1.70
CA PHE A 60 -6.57 -8.20 0.48
C PHE A 60 -6.89 -9.55 -0.14
N LEU A 61 -6.69 -9.63 -1.46
CA LEU A 61 -6.88 -10.85 -2.25
C LEU A 61 -6.06 -12.02 -1.71
N GLU A 62 -4.81 -11.78 -1.34
CA GLU A 62 -3.88 -12.77 -0.84
C GLU A 62 -3.13 -12.27 0.41
N PRO A 63 -2.47 -13.17 1.16
CA PRO A 63 -1.69 -12.81 2.33
C PRO A 63 -0.57 -11.78 2.07
N ILE A 64 -0.33 -10.95 3.08
CA ILE A 64 0.73 -9.93 3.10
C ILE A 64 1.70 -10.20 4.26
N HIS A 65 2.96 -9.79 4.12
CA HIS A 65 4.02 -10.10 5.08
C HIS A 65 4.18 -9.00 6.14
N GLN A 66 4.38 -7.78 5.65
CA GLN A 66 4.81 -6.65 6.45
C GLN A 66 4.27 -5.38 5.84
N LYS A 67 4.05 -4.39 6.68
CA LYS A 67 3.78 -3.02 6.27
C LYS A 67 4.86 -2.10 6.80
N SER A 68 5.08 -1.03 6.08
CA SER A 68 5.98 0.05 6.43
C SER A 68 5.29 1.36 6.10
N THR A 69 5.26 2.27 7.04
CA THR A 69 4.70 3.61 6.86
C THR A 69 5.83 4.53 6.41
N GLN A 70 5.70 5.18 5.25
CA GLN A 70 6.72 6.12 4.76
C GLN A 70 6.46 7.55 5.26
N ARG A 71 5.18 7.92 5.38
CA ARG A 71 4.63 9.15 5.97
C ARG A 71 3.32 8.76 6.65
N GLN A 72 2.84 9.49 7.66
CA GLN A 72 1.72 9.08 8.54
C GLN A 72 0.52 8.43 7.82
N VAL A 73 0.22 8.82 6.57
CA VAL A 73 -0.90 8.33 5.76
C VAL A 73 -0.50 7.60 4.46
N ASP A 74 0.79 7.44 4.20
CA ASP A 74 1.35 6.67 3.08
C ASP A 74 1.81 5.28 3.57
N ILE A 75 1.02 4.27 3.24
CA ILE A 75 1.21 2.90 3.70
C ILE A 75 1.77 2.07 2.56
N LYS A 76 2.93 1.46 2.79
CA LYS A 76 3.53 0.49 1.88
C LYS A 76 3.41 -0.90 2.46
N ILE A 77 2.92 -1.85 1.66
CA ILE A 77 2.62 -3.21 2.09
C ILE A 77 3.39 -4.17 1.19
N ARG A 78 4.04 -5.17 1.79
CA ARG A 78 4.71 -6.25 1.07
C ARG A 78 3.80 -7.45 0.93
N LYS A 79 3.62 -7.91 -0.31
CA LYS A 79 2.90 -9.14 -0.60
C LYS A 79 3.68 -10.34 -0.08
N ARG A 80 2.99 -11.43 0.27
CA ARG A 80 3.67 -12.67 0.69
C ARG A 80 4.33 -13.40 -0.48
N VAL A 81 3.68 -13.36 -1.64
CA VAL A 81 4.18 -13.90 -2.91
C VAL A 81 4.33 -12.73 -3.87
N GLU A 82 5.52 -12.57 -4.46
CA GLU A 82 5.77 -11.55 -5.47
C GLU A 82 5.10 -11.96 -6.79
N ARG A 83 3.89 -11.45 -7.03
CA ARG A 83 3.15 -11.62 -8.28
C ARG A 83 2.17 -10.48 -8.50
N TRP A 84 1.75 -10.30 -9.75
CA TRP A 84 0.67 -9.39 -10.08
C TRP A 84 -0.67 -9.88 -9.51
N TRP A 85 -1.50 -8.97 -9.00
CA TRP A 85 -2.85 -9.29 -8.55
C TRP A 85 -3.86 -8.70 -9.52
N GLU A 86 -4.77 -9.50 -10.06
CA GLU A 86 -5.84 -9.02 -10.96
C GLU A 86 -6.82 -8.05 -10.26
N ARG A 87 -6.93 -8.17 -8.93
CA ARG A 87 -7.71 -7.26 -8.07
C ARG A 87 -7.04 -7.10 -6.71
N LEU A 88 -7.28 -5.98 -6.03
CA LEU A 88 -6.69 -5.72 -4.72
C LEU A 88 -7.39 -6.51 -3.60
N THR A 89 -8.72 -6.59 -3.65
CA THR A 89 -9.55 -7.12 -2.56
C THR A 89 -10.00 -8.55 -2.80
N LEU A 90 -10.15 -9.33 -1.73
CA LEU A 90 -10.68 -10.68 -1.82
C LEU A 90 -12.12 -10.68 -2.38
N ARG A 91 -12.94 -9.78 -1.84
CA ARG A 91 -14.31 -9.52 -2.27
C ARG A 91 -14.33 -8.90 -3.66
N GLU A 92 -15.25 -9.37 -4.51
CA GLU A 92 -15.42 -8.86 -5.87
C GLU A 92 -15.95 -7.43 -5.88
N LYS A 93 -16.83 -7.09 -4.92
CA LYS A 93 -17.34 -5.73 -4.79
C LYS A 93 -16.27 -4.82 -4.20
N LYS A 94 -15.74 -3.94 -5.05
CA LYS A 94 -14.79 -2.90 -4.67
C LYS A 94 -15.40 -1.95 -3.62
N PRO A 95 -14.73 -1.69 -2.48
CA PRO A 95 -15.19 -0.70 -1.51
C PRO A 95 -15.29 0.71 -2.12
N LEU A 96 -16.34 1.46 -1.76
CA LEU A 96 -16.61 2.79 -2.32
C LEU A 96 -15.50 3.81 -2.00
N PHE A 97 -14.86 3.67 -0.85
CA PHE A 97 -13.80 4.56 -0.40
C PHE A 97 -12.45 4.32 -1.10
N LEU A 98 -12.33 3.28 -1.92
CA LEU A 98 -11.07 2.86 -2.54
C LEU A 98 -11.02 3.32 -4.00
N ALA A 99 -9.94 3.98 -4.43
CA ALA A 99 -9.76 4.45 -5.80
C ALA A 99 -8.33 4.17 -6.33
N PRO A 100 -8.12 4.08 -7.65
CA PRO A 100 -6.77 4.02 -8.21
C PRO A 100 -5.94 5.26 -7.82
N ASP A 101 -4.67 5.04 -7.44
CA ASP A 101 -3.69 6.11 -7.26
C ASP A 101 -3.02 6.42 -8.60
N PHE A 102 -3.58 7.35 -9.38
CA PHE A 102 -3.08 7.68 -10.71
C PHE A 102 -1.64 8.23 -10.70
N ASP A 103 -1.19 8.83 -9.60
CA ASP A 103 0.18 9.32 -9.45
C ASP A 103 1.22 8.18 -9.38
N ARG A 104 0.79 6.97 -8.95
CA ARG A 104 1.66 5.78 -8.79
C ARG A 104 1.28 4.62 -9.68
N TRP A 105 0.21 4.77 -10.47
CA TRP A 105 -0.35 3.71 -11.29
C TRP A 105 0.68 3.26 -12.33
N LEU A 106 0.87 1.95 -12.42
CA LEU A 106 1.54 1.29 -13.54
C LEU A 106 0.67 0.11 -13.94
N ASP A 107 0.71 -0.24 -15.21
CA ASP A 107 0.20 -1.53 -15.65
C ASP A 107 1.18 -2.67 -15.29
N GLU A 108 0.79 -3.90 -15.60
CA GLU A 108 1.59 -5.09 -15.32
C GLU A 108 2.94 -5.07 -16.06
N SER A 109 2.95 -4.61 -17.31
CA SER A 109 4.13 -4.60 -18.17
C SER A 109 5.17 -3.60 -17.68
N ASP A 110 4.74 -2.39 -17.33
CA ASP A 110 5.60 -1.37 -16.75
C ASP A 110 6.16 -1.80 -15.38
N ALA A 111 5.32 -2.43 -14.55
CA ALA A 111 5.76 -2.97 -13.26
C ALA A 111 6.77 -4.14 -13.40
N GLU A 112 6.65 -4.94 -14.46
CA GLU A 112 7.59 -6.01 -14.80
C GLU A 112 8.94 -5.43 -15.27
N MET A 113 8.93 -4.41 -16.14
CA MET A 113 10.15 -3.70 -16.55
C MET A 113 10.90 -3.10 -15.35
N GLU A 114 10.17 -2.48 -14.40
CA GLU A 114 10.73 -1.93 -13.17
C GLU A 114 11.38 -3.02 -12.30
N LEU A 115 10.73 -4.19 -12.19
CA LEU A 115 11.24 -5.34 -11.44
C LEU A 115 12.55 -5.86 -12.06
N GLN A 116 12.59 -6.02 -13.38
CA GLN A 116 13.77 -6.47 -14.11
C GLN A 116 14.93 -5.48 -13.99
N ALA A 117 14.66 -4.18 -14.11
CA ALA A 117 15.67 -3.13 -13.93
C ALA A 117 16.28 -3.17 -12.52
N LYS A 118 15.43 -3.28 -11.48
CA LYS A 118 15.87 -3.43 -10.08
C LYS A 118 16.73 -4.68 -9.87
N ALA A 119 16.35 -5.81 -10.46
CA ALA A 119 17.12 -7.05 -10.37
C ALA A 119 18.50 -6.92 -11.04
N ARG A 120 18.57 -6.29 -12.21
CA ARG A 120 19.85 -6.00 -12.91
C ARG A 120 20.76 -5.11 -12.06
N THR A 121 20.24 -4.00 -11.55
CA THR A 121 21.02 -3.08 -10.70
C THR A 121 21.52 -3.74 -9.42
N ARG A 122 20.69 -4.54 -8.73
CA ARG A 122 21.11 -5.31 -7.55
C ARG A 122 22.25 -6.29 -7.86
N ARG A 123 22.19 -6.97 -9.02
CA ARG A 123 23.25 -7.88 -9.46
C ARG A 123 24.57 -7.15 -9.75
N THR A 124 24.50 -6.01 -10.43
CA THR A 124 25.69 -5.20 -10.74
C THR A 124 26.35 -4.66 -9.48
N THR A 125 25.57 -4.06 -8.57
CA THR A 125 26.07 -3.49 -7.31
C THR A 125 26.68 -4.55 -6.39
N LEU A 126 26.11 -5.75 -6.33
CA LEU A 126 26.67 -6.86 -5.56
C LEU A 126 28.02 -7.35 -6.12
N ARG A 127 28.14 -7.43 -7.45
CA ARG A 127 29.39 -7.81 -8.11
C ARG A 127 30.51 -6.80 -7.84
N GLU A 128 30.20 -5.51 -7.90
CA GLU A 128 31.18 -4.45 -7.62
C GLU A 128 31.67 -4.46 -6.16
N LYS A 129 30.76 -4.69 -5.20
CA LYS A 129 31.13 -4.83 -3.78
C LYS A 129 32.03 -6.04 -3.51
N ARG A 130 31.85 -7.13 -4.24
CA ARG A 130 32.65 -8.37 -4.09
C ARG A 130 34.02 -8.31 -4.74
N GLY A 131 34.23 -7.46 -5.74
CA GLY A 131 35.53 -7.30 -6.44
C GLY A 131 36.47 -6.27 -5.81
N LYS A 132 36.06 -5.61 -4.72
CA LYS A 132 36.86 -4.63 -3.96
C LYS A 132 37.45 -5.22 -2.65
N ILE A 133 37.50 -6.54 -2.54
CA ILE A 133 38.09 -7.29 -1.41
C ILE A 133 39.30 -8.05 -1.91
#